data_AF-A0A3C0QB01-F1
#
_entry.id   AF-A0A3C0QB01-F1
#
_cell.length_a   1.000
_cell.length_b   1.000
_cell.length_c   1.000
_cell.angle_alpha   90.00
_cell.angle_beta   90.00
_cell.angle_gamma   90.00
#
_symmetry.space_group_name_H-M   'P 1'
#
loop_
_entity.id
_entity.type
_entity.pdbx_description
1 polymer ?
#
loop_
_entity_poly.entity_id
_entity_poly.type
_entity_poly.pdbx_seq_one_letter_code
_entity_poly.pdbx_strand_id
1 'polypeptide(L)'
;MFFVFLLLTSPGITHGPWQSLAPGMDLGTFSASQPSKSGDSLITILRIDPDLWSLEFIGLSLDGGSNGKTAKQWSKAHRLTAAINAGMYGTD
;
A
#
# COMPACT_ATOMS: atom_id res chain seq x y z
N MET A 1 -33.34 27.92 31.31
CA MET A 1 -31.94 27.98 30.86
C MET A 1 -31.87 27.25 29.53
N PHE A 2 -31.82 28.00 28.41
CA PHE A 2 -31.80 27.41 27.06
C PHE A 2 -30.35 27.12 26.68
N PHE A 3 -30.02 25.85 26.41
CA PHE A 3 -28.72 25.48 25.82
C PHE A 3 -28.88 25.44 24.31
N VAL A 4 -28.15 26.31 23.61
CA VAL A 4 -28.01 26.25 22.15
C VAL A 4 -26.77 25.39 21.85
N PHE A 5 -26.97 24.26 21.19
CA PHE A 5 -25.88 23.47 20.61
C PHE A 5 -25.58 24.01 19.21
N LEU A 6 -24.43 24.66 19.05
CA LEU A 6 -23.91 25.06 17.74
C LEU A 6 -23.21 23.86 17.10
N LEU A 7 -23.90 23.16 16.21
CA LEU A 7 -23.29 22.14 15.36
C LEU A 7 -22.46 22.86 14.29
N LEU A 8 -21.17 23.03 14.55
CA LEU A 8 -20.21 23.38 13.51
C LEU A 8 -20.08 22.17 12.58
N THR A 9 -20.69 22.25 11.42
CA THR A 9 -20.39 21.33 10.32
C THR A 9 -18.98 21.64 9.84
N SER A 10 -17.98 20.92 10.36
CA SER A 10 -16.67 20.91 9.72
C SER A 10 -16.89 20.47 8.27
N PRO A 11 -16.42 21.23 7.26
CA PRO A 11 -16.28 20.65 5.93
C PRO A 11 -15.44 19.39 6.13
N GLY A 12 -16.02 18.23 5.81
CA GLY A 12 -15.31 16.97 5.93
C GLY A 12 -13.96 17.15 5.24
N ILE A 13 -12.87 16.86 5.94
CA ILE A 13 -11.56 16.77 5.31
C ILE A 13 -11.75 15.72 4.22
N THR A 14 -11.82 16.17 2.97
CA THR A 14 -11.62 15.29 1.82
C THR A 14 -10.18 14.88 1.93
N HIS A 15 -9.94 13.80 2.68
CA HIS A 15 -8.70 13.07 2.58
C HIS A 15 -8.53 12.80 1.09
N GLY A 16 -7.45 13.32 0.51
CA GLY A 16 -7.07 12.95 -0.85
C GLY A 16 -7.00 11.42 -0.96
N PRO A 17 -6.78 10.88 -2.16
CA PRO A 17 -6.72 9.43 -2.36
C PRO A 17 -5.61 8.74 -1.54
N TRP A 18 -4.77 9.50 -0.83
CA TRP A 18 -3.71 9.05 0.05
C TRP A 18 -4.18 8.90 1.50
N GLN A 19 -4.03 7.69 2.02
CA GLN A 19 -4.10 7.33 3.42
C GLN A 19 -2.68 7.24 4.00
N SER A 20 -2.38 8.04 5.02
CA SER A 20 -1.12 7.91 5.75
C SER A 20 -1.13 6.66 6.63
N LEU A 21 -0.11 5.81 6.47
CA LEU A 21 0.06 4.58 7.25
C LEU A 21 1.09 4.75 8.36
N ALA A 22 2.13 5.54 8.09
CA ALA A 22 3.21 5.90 9.01
C ALA A 22 3.96 7.14 8.48
N PRO A 23 4.82 7.80 9.26
CA PRO A 23 5.67 8.89 8.75
C PRO A 23 6.45 8.46 7.51
N GLY A 24 6.32 9.23 6.42
CA GLY A 24 6.95 8.90 5.13
C GLY A 24 6.34 7.72 4.38
N MET A 25 5.17 7.21 4.79
CA MET A 25 4.48 6.09 4.11
C MET A 25 2.99 6.39 3.91
N ASP A 26 2.58 6.43 2.64
CA ASP A 26 1.19 6.68 2.26
C ASP A 26 0.70 5.66 1.22
N LEU A 27 -0.52 5.17 1.39
CA LEU A 27 -1.19 4.25 0.48
C LEU A 27 -2.31 4.98 -0.26
N GLY A 28 -2.41 4.80 -1.57
CA GLY A 28 -3.53 5.33 -2.33
C GLY A 28 -4.02 4.39 -3.41
N THR A 29 -5.31 4.50 -3.72
CA THR A 29 -5.97 3.74 -4.78
C THR A 29 -6.59 4.69 -5.79
N PHE A 30 -6.29 4.45 -7.07
CA PHE A 30 -6.63 5.34 -8.17
C PHE A 30 -7.30 4.53 -9.28
N SER A 31 -8.30 5.10 -9.94
CA SER A 31 -8.80 4.51 -11.19
C SER A 31 -7.82 4.80 -12.33
N ALA A 32 -7.52 3.80 -13.15
CA ALA A 32 -6.72 3.98 -14.35
C ALA A 32 -7.43 4.93 -15.33
N SER A 33 -6.69 5.88 -15.92
CA SER A 33 -7.23 6.82 -16.90
C SER A 33 -7.75 6.12 -18.16
N GLN A 34 -7.12 5.00 -18.51
CA GLN A 34 -7.61 4.06 -19.51
C GLN A 34 -7.96 2.74 -18.81
N PRO A 35 -9.25 2.34 -18.79
CA PRO A 35 -9.66 1.06 -18.23
C PRO A 35 -8.99 -0.12 -18.93
N SER A 36 -8.59 -1.11 -18.13
CA SER A 36 -8.06 -2.38 -18.64
C SER A 36 -9.19 -3.26 -19.16
N LYS A 37 -8.88 -4.12 -20.14
CA LYS A 37 -9.81 -5.19 -20.57
C LYS A 37 -9.96 -6.31 -19.54
N SER A 38 -9.10 -6.33 -18.52
CA SER A 38 -9.09 -7.31 -17.43
C SER A 38 -8.89 -6.64 -16.07
N GLY A 39 -9.46 -7.21 -15.01
CA GLY A 39 -9.39 -6.68 -13.64
C GLY A 39 -10.36 -5.52 -13.39
N ASP A 40 -10.16 -4.80 -12.29
CA ASP A 40 -11.02 -3.71 -11.81
C ASP A 40 -10.55 -2.32 -12.26
N SER A 41 -9.45 -2.24 -13.02
CA SER A 41 -8.81 -0.99 -13.44
C SER A 41 -8.40 -0.07 -12.29
N LEU A 42 -8.17 -0.63 -11.10
CA LEU A 42 -7.64 0.10 -9.96
C LEU A 42 -6.12 -0.04 -9.88
N ILE A 43 -5.45 1.07 -9.58
CA ILE A 43 -4.01 1.16 -9.35
C ILE A 43 -3.82 1.47 -7.88
N THR A 44 -3.21 0.54 -7.15
CA THR A 44 -2.81 0.76 -5.75
C THR A 44 -1.34 1.15 -5.70
N ILE A 45 -1.03 2.27 -5.05
CA ILE A 45 0.30 2.85 -4.94
C ILE A 45 0.66 2.98 -3.47
N LEU A 46 1.83 2.45 -3.09
CA LEU A 46 2.47 2.73 -1.80
C LEU A 46 3.63 3.70 -2.05
N ARG A 47 3.52 4.93 -1.54
CA ARG A 47 4.58 5.93 -1.56
C ARG A 47 5.41 5.80 -0.29
N ILE A 48 6.74 5.77 -0.44
CA ILE A 48 7.70 5.61 0.65
C ILE A 48 8.81 6.65 0.51
N ASP A 49 9.11 7.34 1.61
CA ASP A 49 10.27 8.21 1.76
C ASP A 49 11.53 7.36 2.07
N PRO A 50 12.54 7.33 1.18
CA PRO A 50 13.74 6.51 1.36
C PRO A 50 14.67 7.01 2.47
N ASP A 51 14.51 8.25 2.96
CA ASP A 51 15.28 8.74 4.11
C ASP A 51 14.75 8.17 5.44
N LEU A 52 13.52 7.65 5.45
CA LEU A 52 12.86 7.07 6.63
C LEU A 52 12.70 5.55 6.57
N TRP A 53 12.78 4.95 5.39
CA TRP A 53 12.52 3.53 5.16
C TRP A 53 13.54 2.90 4.22
N SER A 54 13.95 1.67 4.49
CA SER A 54 14.84 0.90 3.59
C SER A 54 14.06 0.13 2.53
N LEU A 55 14.67 0.01 1.35
CA LEU A 55 14.21 -0.90 0.30
C LEU A 55 15.01 -2.21 0.38
N GLU A 56 14.33 -3.30 0.73
CA GLU A 56 14.94 -4.64 0.80
C GLU A 56 14.64 -5.42 -0.49
N PHE A 57 15.68 -5.93 -1.16
CA PHE A 57 15.52 -6.84 -2.30
C PHE A 57 15.71 -8.29 -1.84
N ILE A 58 14.63 -9.08 -1.88
CA ILE A 58 14.59 -10.46 -1.39
C ILE A 58 13.99 -11.35 -2.47
N GLY A 59 14.59 -12.53 -2.68
CA GLY A 59 14.10 -13.51 -3.64
C GLY A 59 14.67 -14.89 -3.39
N LEU A 60 14.14 -15.90 -4.09
CA LEU A 60 14.51 -17.30 -3.92
C LEU A 60 16.02 -17.57 -4.07
N SER A 61 16.66 -16.88 -5.02
CA SER A 61 18.11 -17.00 -5.25
C SER A 61 18.96 -16.54 -4.07
N LEU A 62 18.44 -15.64 -3.22
CA LEU A 62 19.12 -15.13 -2.03
C LEU A 62 18.78 -15.93 -0.77
N ASP A 63 17.56 -16.48 -0.69
CA ASP A 63 17.05 -17.21 0.48
C ASP A 63 17.41 -18.72 0.46
N GLY A 64 17.92 -19.24 -0.67
CA GLY A 64 18.31 -20.64 -0.83
C GLY A 64 17.13 -21.63 -0.86
N GLY A 65 15.89 -21.12 -0.91
CA GLY A 65 14.66 -21.91 -0.97
C GLY A 65 14.28 -22.33 -2.39
N SER A 66 13.55 -23.44 -2.51
CA SER A 66 13.13 -24.01 -3.80
C SER A 66 11.68 -23.71 -4.19
N ASN A 67 10.87 -23.21 -3.26
CA ASN A 67 9.42 -23.05 -3.47
C ASN A 67 9.03 -21.56 -3.48
N GLY A 68 8.25 -21.16 -4.49
CA GLY A 68 7.69 -19.82 -4.58
C GLY A 68 6.89 -19.44 -3.34
N LYS A 69 6.97 -18.17 -2.94
CA LYS A 69 6.19 -17.59 -1.84
C LYS A 69 5.40 -16.39 -2.35
N THR A 70 4.20 -16.19 -1.80
CA THR A 70 3.39 -14.99 -2.02
C THR A 70 4.06 -13.75 -1.42
N ALA A 71 3.69 -12.54 -1.86
CA ALA A 71 4.23 -11.31 -1.27
C ALA A 71 3.98 -11.24 0.24
N LYS A 72 2.80 -11.73 0.68
CA LYS A 72 2.43 -11.86 2.09
C LYS A 72 3.34 -12.82 2.87
N GLN A 73 3.70 -13.95 2.28
CA GLN A 73 4.61 -14.90 2.91
C GLN A 73 6.03 -14.35 3.03
N TRP A 74 6.53 -13.68 1.99
CA TRP A 74 7.82 -12.97 2.05
C TRP A 74 7.84 -11.90 3.14
N SER A 75 6.81 -11.03 3.17
CA SER A 75 6.70 -9.99 4.19
C SER A 75 6.71 -10.58 5.60
N LYS A 76 5.96 -11.66 5.85
CA LYS A 76 5.95 -12.30 7.17
C LYS A 76 7.30 -12.93 7.53
N ALA A 77 7.96 -13.62 6.60
CA ALA A 77 9.21 -14.34 6.87
C ALA A 77 10.37 -13.36 7.18
N HIS A 78 10.43 -12.23 6.48
CA HIS A 78 11.51 -11.25 6.63
C HIS A 78 11.10 -10.02 7.46
N ARG A 79 9.91 -10.05 8.08
CA ARG A 79 9.38 -8.97 8.92
C ARG A 79 9.33 -7.61 8.21
N LEU A 80 8.94 -7.62 6.93
CA LEU A 80 8.80 -6.41 6.13
C LEU A 80 7.48 -5.70 6.45
N THR A 81 7.52 -4.38 6.55
CA THR A 81 6.33 -3.53 6.75
C THR A 81 5.38 -3.58 5.55
N ALA A 82 5.93 -3.64 4.34
CA ALA A 82 5.18 -3.79 3.09
C ALA A 82 6.01 -4.61 2.10
N ALA A 83 5.33 -5.29 1.18
CA ALA A 83 5.97 -6.04 0.10
C ALA A 83 5.08 -6.04 -1.14
N ILE A 84 5.71 -6.00 -2.31
CA ILE A 84 5.08 -6.22 -3.62
C ILE A 84 5.85 -7.32 -4.35
N ASN A 85 5.20 -7.99 -5.29
CA ASN A 85 5.89 -8.89 -6.20
C ASN A 85 6.84 -8.07 -7.12
N ALA A 86 8.08 -8.55 -7.29
CA ALA A 86 9.12 -7.90 -8.09
C ALA A 86 9.35 -8.53 -9.48
N GLY A 87 8.63 -9.60 -9.83
CA GLY A 87 8.83 -10.32 -11.08
C GLY A 87 7.76 -11.38 -11.38
N MET A 88 7.61 -11.73 -12.65
CA MET A 88 6.48 -12.48 -13.23
C MET A 88 6.27 -13.93 -12.72
N TYR A 89 7.07 -14.42 -11.78
CA TYR A 89 6.99 -15.79 -11.30
C TYR A 89 6.09 -15.91 -10.07
N GLY A 90 4.82 -16.23 -10.31
CA GLY A 90 3.84 -16.58 -9.29
C GLY A 90 2.50 -15.90 -9.49
N THR A 91 1.42 -16.64 -9.27
CA THR A 91 0.09 -16.06 -9.05
C THR A 91 0.01 -15.67 -7.59
N ASP A 92 -0.20 -14.38 -7.30
CA ASP A 92 -0.51 -13.90 -5.94
C ASP A 92 -2.04 -13.93 -5.70
#